data_AF-A0A7K3H6W3-F1
#
_entry.id   AF-A0A7K3H6W3-F1
#
_cell.length_a   1.000
_cell.length_b   1.000
_cell.length_c   1.000
_cell.angle_alpha   90.00
_cell.angle_beta   90.00
_cell.angle_gamma   90.00
#
_symmetry.space_group_name_H-M   'P 1'
#
loop_
_entity.id
_entity.type
_entity.pdbx_description
1 polymer ?
#
loop_
_entity_poly.entity_id
_entity_poly.type
_entity_poly.pdbx_seq_one_letter_code
_entity_poly.pdbx_strand_id
1 'polypeptide(L)'
;MSDLAPRDGSAAPAPADADNRYKAVQAKLKMLSTAMTNAAVDLEYLRRDMRANADRTEGVAEDIDRAELDRKFVDLTHHVAAALTGAATQLRTLHDTAQETADLTHQARRTHAQRYGALDDIRSNRSERTPKPGFLTS
;
A
#
# COMPACT_ATOMS: atom_id res chain seq x y z
N MET A 1 -26.89 -8.08 -5.58
CA MET A 1 -26.15 -8.11 -4.30
C MET A 1 -24.83 -8.78 -4.58
N SER A 2 -23.74 -8.02 -4.59
CA SER A 2 -22.40 -8.54 -4.83
C SER A 2 -21.80 -8.99 -3.51
N ASP A 3 -21.52 -10.28 -3.42
CA ASP A 3 -20.93 -10.92 -2.27
C ASP A 3 -19.40 -10.70 -2.28
N LEU A 4 -18.95 -9.66 -1.59
CA LEU A 4 -17.53 -9.46 -1.24
C LEU A 4 -17.27 -10.20 0.07
N ALA A 5 -17.30 -11.53 0.04
CA ALA A 5 -16.84 -12.33 1.16
C ALA A 5 -15.31 -12.17 1.29
N PRO A 6 -14.78 -11.94 2.51
CA PRO A 6 -13.35 -12.01 2.76
C PRO A 6 -12.89 -13.41 2.38
N ARG A 7 -11.99 -13.52 1.38
CA ARG A 7 -11.33 -14.79 1.12
C ARG A 7 -10.53 -15.13 2.37
N ASP A 8 -10.90 -16.23 3.04
CA ASP A 8 -10.12 -16.82 4.12
C ASP A 8 -8.69 -17.03 3.63
N GLY A 9 -7.83 -16.09 4.02
CA GLY A 9 -6.44 -16.02 3.62
C GLY A 9 -5.61 -17.07 4.34
N SER A 10 -5.89 -18.35 4.07
CA SER A 10 -4.86 -19.39 4.14
C SER A 10 -4.02 -19.32 2.86
N ALA A 11 -3.54 -18.12 2.53
CA ALA A 11 -2.36 -18.00 1.70
C ALA A 11 -1.23 -18.54 2.57
N ALA A 12 -0.77 -19.76 2.26
CA ALA A 12 0.53 -20.22 2.75
C ALA A 12 1.51 -19.05 2.57
N PRO A 13 2.36 -18.74 3.57
CA PRO A 13 3.32 -17.65 3.44
C PRO A 13 3.99 -17.80 2.09
N ALA A 14 3.94 -16.74 1.26
CA ALA A 14 4.62 -16.75 -0.02
C ALA A 14 6.03 -17.31 0.24
N PRO A 15 6.48 -18.34 -0.50
CA PRO A 15 7.76 -18.97 -0.23
C PRO A 15 8.78 -17.86 -0.14
N ALA A 16 9.35 -17.68 1.06
CA ALA A 16 10.28 -16.60 1.30
C ALA A 16 11.35 -16.74 0.24
N ASP A 17 11.47 -15.74 -0.63
CA ASP A 17 12.52 -15.71 -1.63
C ASP A 17 13.81 -16.05 -0.89
N ALA A 18 14.41 -17.18 -1.25
CA ALA A 18 15.40 -17.89 -0.44
C ALA A 18 16.65 -17.03 -0.19
N ASP A 19 16.77 -15.91 -0.89
CA ASP A 19 17.77 -14.89 -0.65
C ASP A 19 17.40 -13.95 0.52
N ASN A 20 17.77 -14.42 1.72
CA ASN A 20 17.77 -13.65 2.95
C ASN A 20 19.16 -13.02 3.24
N ARG A 21 20.03 -12.89 2.23
CA ARG A 21 21.31 -12.18 2.42
C ARG A 21 21.05 -10.72 2.76
N TYR A 22 21.97 -10.13 3.50
CA TYR A 22 21.88 -8.75 3.95
C TYR A 22 21.48 -7.78 2.82
N LYS A 23 22.17 -7.85 1.68
CA LYS A 23 21.91 -6.99 0.51
C LYS A 23 20.52 -7.20 -0.07
N ALA A 24 20.02 -8.44 -0.09
CA ALA A 24 18.69 -8.76 -0.59
C ALA A 24 17.60 -8.17 0.33
N VAL A 25 17.75 -8.30 1.64
CA VAL A 25 16.82 -7.69 2.61
C VAL A 25 16.85 -6.16 2.53
N GLN A 26 18.03 -5.55 2.43
CA GLN A 26 18.18 -4.10 2.23
C GLN A 26 17.47 -3.61 0.96
N ALA A 27 17.63 -4.34 -0.14
CA ALA A 27 16.98 -4.04 -1.41
C ALA A 27 15.45 -4.18 -1.31
N LYS A 28 14.94 -5.27 -0.72
CA LYS A 28 13.51 -5.51 -0.50
C LYS A 28 12.88 -4.41 0.34
N LEU A 29 13.52 -4.02 1.45
CA LEU A 29 13.02 -2.93 2.29
C LEU A 29 13.04 -1.58 1.55
N LYS A 30 14.08 -1.30 0.76
CA LYS A 30 14.11 -0.09 -0.09
C LYS A 30 12.97 -0.09 -1.11
N MET A 31 12.75 -1.21 -1.80
CA MET A 31 11.66 -1.35 -2.77
C MET A 31 10.31 -1.16 -2.12
N LEU A 32 10.09 -1.80 -0.97
CA LEU A 32 8.84 -1.67 -0.22
C LEU A 32 8.59 -0.23 0.24
N SER A 33 9.59 0.45 0.82
CA SER A 33 9.43 1.85 1.23
C SER A 33 9.06 2.75 0.04
N THR A 34 9.74 2.57 -1.11
CA THR A 34 9.46 3.35 -2.33
C THR A 34 8.06 3.07 -2.87
N ALA A 35 7.65 1.80 -2.92
CA ALA A 35 6.31 1.42 -3.38
C ALA A 35 5.22 2.03 -2.49
N MET A 36 5.40 2.01 -1.17
CA MET A 36 4.45 2.60 -0.22
C MET A 36 4.39 4.12 -0.32
N THR A 37 5.54 4.81 -0.51
CA THR A 37 5.56 6.26 -0.76
C THR A 37 4.82 6.63 -2.05
N ASN A 38 5.03 5.87 -3.13
CA ASN A 38 4.34 6.11 -4.40
C ASN A 38 2.83 5.85 -4.26
N ALA A 39 2.45 4.75 -3.60
CA ALA A 39 1.06 4.44 -3.33
C ALA A 39 0.37 5.54 -2.51
N ALA A 40 1.06 6.14 -1.53
CA ALA A 40 0.52 7.29 -0.80
C ALA A 40 0.24 8.46 -1.75
N VAL A 41 1.16 8.82 -2.65
CA VAL A 41 0.93 9.89 -3.63
C VAL A 41 -0.28 9.60 -4.53
N ASP A 42 -0.39 8.38 -5.05
CA ASP A 42 -1.50 7.97 -5.92
C ASP A 42 -2.85 7.98 -5.18
N LEU A 43 -2.86 7.52 -3.92
CA LEU A 43 -4.06 7.53 -3.08
C LEU A 43 -4.52 8.95 -2.74
N GLU A 44 -3.59 9.87 -2.48
CA GLU A 44 -3.92 11.28 -2.26
C GLU A 44 -4.50 11.95 -3.51
N TYR A 45 -3.94 11.64 -4.68
CA TYR A 45 -4.49 12.10 -5.96
C TYR A 45 -5.92 11.58 -6.15
N LEU A 46 -6.12 10.26 -6.03
CA LEU A 46 -7.44 9.64 -6.20
C LEU A 46 -8.47 10.18 -5.19
N ARG A 47 -8.04 10.46 -3.95
CA ARG A 47 -8.89 11.06 -2.92
C ARG A 47 -9.39 12.45 -3.33
N ARG A 48 -8.52 13.29 -3.89
CA ARG A 48 -8.88 14.64 -4.36
C ARG A 48 -9.86 14.55 -5.52
N ASP A 49 -9.62 13.66 -6.47
CA ASP A 49 -10.50 13.43 -7.61
C ASP A 49 -11.89 12.94 -7.17
N MET A 50 -11.97 12.01 -6.21
CA MET A 50 -13.26 11.56 -5.67
C MET A 50 -14.03 12.68 -5.00
N ARG A 51 -13.36 13.58 -4.26
CA ARG A 51 -14.02 14.77 -3.67
C ARG A 51 -14.52 15.72 -4.74
N ALA A 52 -13.69 16.04 -5.72
CA ALA A 52 -14.09 16.91 -6.83
C ALA A 52 -15.28 16.34 -7.62
N ASN A 53 -15.31 15.02 -7.81
CA ASN A 53 -16.44 14.35 -8.44
C ASN A 53 -17.69 14.38 -7.54
N ALA A 54 -17.55 14.19 -6.22
CA ALA A 54 -18.67 14.32 -5.29
C ALA A 54 -19.29 15.72 -5.35
N ASP A 55 -18.48 16.77 -5.30
CA ASP A 55 -18.93 18.17 -5.38
C ASP A 55 -19.63 18.44 -6.72
N ARG A 56 -19.08 17.92 -7.83
CA ARG A 56 -19.71 18.03 -9.15
C ARG A 56 -21.05 17.30 -9.20
N THR A 57 -21.11 16.09 -8.65
CA THR A 57 -22.34 15.29 -8.62
C THR A 57 -23.42 15.97 -7.77
N GLU A 58 -23.05 16.60 -6.67
CA GLU A 58 -23.99 17.37 -5.85
C GLU A 58 -24.58 18.56 -6.64
N GLY A 59 -23.73 19.31 -7.36
CA GLY A 59 -24.22 20.39 -8.23
C GLY A 59 -25.15 19.89 -9.34
N VAL A 60 -24.90 18.69 -9.89
CA VAL A 60 -25.83 18.07 -10.86
C VAL A 60 -27.16 17.70 -10.20
N ALA A 61 -27.17 17.24 -8.95
CA ALA A 61 -28.41 16.96 -8.23
C ALA A 61 -29.24 18.24 -8.05
N GLU A 62 -28.60 19.36 -7.69
CA GLU A 62 -29.25 20.67 -7.59
C GLU A 62 -29.81 21.15 -8.94
N ASP A 63 -29.08 20.94 -10.03
CA ASP A 63 -29.53 21.30 -11.37
C ASP A 63 -30.71 20.44 -11.85
N ILE A 64 -30.73 19.14 -11.50
CA ILE A 64 -31.85 18.22 -11.77
C ILE A 64 -33.09 18.66 -10.99
N ASP A 65 -32.94 19.00 -9.72
CA ASP A 65 -34.02 19.48 -8.85
C ASP A 65 -34.62 20.78 -9.39
N ARG A 66 -33.76 21.74 -9.78
CA ARG A 66 -34.17 23.01 -10.39
C ARG A 66 -34.85 22.83 -11.74
N ALA A 67 -34.52 21.78 -12.48
CA ALA A 67 -35.15 21.43 -13.75
C ALA A 67 -36.52 20.73 -13.57
N GLU A 68 -37.00 20.57 -12.33
CA GLU A 68 -38.27 19.90 -12.00
C GLU A 68 -38.37 18.48 -12.59
N LEU A 69 -37.22 17.80 -12.72
CA LEU A 69 -37.15 16.42 -13.14
C LEU A 69 -37.65 15.47 -12.03
N ASP A 70 -37.90 14.21 -12.39
CA ASP A 70 -38.36 13.20 -11.44
C ASP A 70 -37.37 13.07 -10.26
N ARG A 71 -37.89 13.25 -9.04
CA ARG A 71 -37.15 13.25 -7.78
C ARG A 71 -36.25 12.03 -7.60
N LYS A 72 -36.59 10.89 -8.20
CA LYS A 72 -35.72 9.70 -8.16
C LYS A 72 -34.31 9.96 -8.72
N PHE A 73 -34.18 10.88 -9.69
CA PHE A 73 -32.88 11.22 -10.27
C PHE A 73 -32.08 12.11 -9.33
N VAL A 74 -32.74 13.02 -8.60
CA VAL A 74 -32.11 13.84 -7.55
C VAL A 74 -31.56 12.91 -6.45
N ASP A 75 -32.41 12.02 -5.93
CA ASP A 75 -32.02 11.08 -4.86
C ASP A 75 -30.88 10.15 -5.29
N LEU A 76 -30.95 9.58 -6.50
CA LEU A 76 -29.87 8.73 -7.04
C LEU A 76 -28.56 9.49 -7.17
N THR A 77 -28.61 10.76 -7.57
CA THR A 77 -27.42 11.60 -7.78
C THR A 77 -26.79 11.95 -6.43
N HIS A 78 -27.57 12.32 -5.41
CA HIS A 78 -27.08 12.49 -4.05
C HIS A 78 -26.45 11.21 -3.47
N HIS A 79 -27.01 10.02 -3.76
CA HIS A 79 -26.40 8.77 -3.33
C HIS A 79 -25.01 8.55 -3.94
N VAL A 80 -24.82 8.93 -5.20
CA VAL A 80 -23.50 8.86 -5.84
C VAL A 80 -22.52 9.85 -5.18
N ALA A 81 -22.94 11.10 -4.92
CA ALA A 81 -22.10 12.09 -4.23
C ALA A 81 -21.69 11.60 -2.83
N ALA A 82 -22.64 11.05 -2.07
CA ALA A 82 -22.38 10.47 -0.75
C ALA A 82 -21.40 9.29 -0.81
N ALA A 83 -21.58 8.39 -1.79
CA ALA A 83 -20.68 7.25 -1.99
C ALA A 83 -19.26 7.69 -2.33
N LEU A 84 -19.09 8.70 -3.19
CA LEU A 84 -17.78 9.27 -3.54
C LEU A 84 -17.10 9.92 -2.33
N THR A 85 -17.85 10.66 -1.51
CA THR A 85 -17.35 11.23 -0.25
C THR A 85 -16.93 10.15 0.75
N GLY A 86 -17.72 9.08 0.86
CA GLY A 86 -17.38 7.91 1.68
C GLY A 86 -16.10 7.22 1.21
N ALA A 87 -15.96 6.98 -0.09
CA ALA A 87 -14.77 6.39 -0.69
C ALA A 87 -13.52 7.28 -0.49
N ALA A 88 -13.64 8.59 -0.66
CA ALA A 88 -12.55 9.53 -0.39
C ALA A 88 -12.07 9.47 1.07
N THR A 89 -12.97 9.18 2.02
CA THR A 89 -12.60 8.99 3.43
C THR A 89 -11.80 7.70 3.63
N GLN A 90 -12.20 6.60 2.99
CA GLN A 90 -11.45 5.34 3.05
C GLN A 90 -10.06 5.46 2.39
N LEU A 91 -9.96 6.16 1.28
CA LEU A 91 -8.68 6.43 0.61
C LEU A 91 -7.71 7.21 1.50
N ARG A 92 -8.21 8.13 2.34
CA ARG A 92 -7.39 8.82 3.34
C ARG A 92 -6.76 7.83 4.33
N THR A 93 -7.56 6.90 4.85
CA THR A 93 -7.04 5.88 5.77
C THR A 93 -5.96 5.02 5.11
N LEU A 94 -6.16 4.63 3.84
CA LEU A 94 -5.17 3.87 3.07
C LEU A 94 -3.89 4.68 2.81
N HIS A 95 -4.02 5.97 2.50
CA HIS A 95 -2.91 6.89 2.34
C HIS A 95 -2.07 6.95 3.63
N ASP A 96 -2.72 7.18 4.77
CA ASP A 96 -2.04 7.30 6.06
C ASP A 96 -1.33 5.99 6.43
N THR A 97 -1.97 4.84 6.16
CA THR A 97 -1.39 3.50 6.35
C THR A 97 -0.16 3.27 5.45
N ALA A 98 -0.22 3.70 4.18
CA ALA A 98 0.89 3.57 3.25
C ALA A 98 2.08 4.44 3.70
N GLN A 99 1.83 5.66 4.15
CA GLN A 99 2.87 6.54 4.69
C GLN A 99 3.54 5.93 5.93
N GLU A 100 2.74 5.48 6.90
CA GLU A 100 3.24 4.83 8.11
C GLU A 100 4.07 3.58 7.78
N THR A 101 3.60 2.76 6.84
CA THR A 101 4.32 1.57 6.39
C THR A 101 5.65 1.93 5.73
N ALA A 102 5.69 3.00 4.92
CA ALA A 102 6.93 3.48 4.31
C ALA A 102 7.95 3.90 5.38
N ASP A 103 7.51 4.65 6.40
CA ASP A 103 8.35 5.13 7.49
C ASP A 103 8.88 3.98 8.36
N LEU A 104 8.02 3.04 8.75
CA LEU A 104 8.41 1.83 9.47
C LEU A 104 9.41 0.99 8.66
N THR A 105 9.20 0.88 7.35
CA THR A 105 10.13 0.17 6.46
C THR A 105 11.47 0.87 6.37
N HIS A 106 11.50 2.20 6.30
CA HIS A 106 12.74 2.98 6.36
C HIS A 106 13.49 2.77 7.68
N GLN A 107 12.77 2.76 8.81
CA GLN A 107 13.34 2.51 10.13
C GLN A 107 13.87 1.07 10.24
N ALA A 108 13.13 0.08 9.75
CA ALA A 108 13.56 -1.31 9.71
C ALA A 108 14.83 -1.47 8.88
N ARG A 109 14.90 -0.82 7.71
CA ARG A 109 16.08 -0.82 6.84
C ARG A 109 17.31 -0.27 7.55
N ARG A 110 17.15 0.88 8.24
CA ARG A 110 18.23 1.51 9.02
C ARG A 110 18.69 0.62 10.18
N THR A 111 17.75 0.04 10.92
CA THR A 111 18.05 -0.85 12.05
C THR A 111 18.76 -2.12 11.57
N HIS A 112 18.31 -2.69 10.46
CA HIS A 112 18.95 -3.85 9.83
C HIS A 112 20.37 -3.52 9.36
N ALA A 113 20.61 -2.32 8.81
CA ALA A 113 21.95 -1.85 8.45
C ALA A 113 22.87 -1.74 9.67
N GLN A 114 22.37 -1.16 10.77
CA GLN A 114 23.14 -1.01 12.01
C GLN A 114 23.53 -2.36 12.64
N ARG A 115 22.62 -3.34 12.61
CA ARG A 115 22.86 -4.65 13.26
C ARG A 115 23.69 -5.59 12.40
N TYR A 116 23.49 -5.58 11.09
CA TYR A 116 24.03 -6.62 10.20
C TYR A 116 25.00 -6.10 9.13
N GLY A 117 25.14 -4.78 8.96
CA GLY A 117 26.03 -4.21 7.94
C GLY A 117 27.47 -4.64 8.12
N ALA A 118 28.03 -4.46 9.33
CA ALA A 118 29.40 -4.88 9.62
C ALA A 118 29.62 -6.39 9.43
N LEU A 119 28.60 -7.22 9.72
CA LEU A 119 28.66 -8.67 9.51
C LEU A 119 28.68 -9.03 8.02
N ASP A 120 27.91 -8.33 7.18
CA ASP A 120 27.94 -8.50 5.73
C ASP A 120 29.28 -8.06 5.12
N ASP A 121 29.88 -6.97 5.62
CA ASP A 121 31.18 -6.48 5.18
C ASP A 121 32.30 -7.49 5.48
N ILE A 122 32.33 -8.05 6.71
CA ILE A 122 33.28 -9.11 7.10
C ILE A 122 33.10 -10.33 6.22
N ARG A 123 31.84 -10.75 5.96
CA ARG A 123 31.54 -11.91 5.12
C ARG A 123 31.92 -11.68 3.66
N SER A 124 31.75 -10.47 3.15
CA SER A 124 32.02 -10.09 1.77
C SER A 124 33.52 -9.94 1.48
N ASN A 125 34.32 -9.53 2.47
CA ASN A 125 35.77 -9.32 2.32
C ASN A 125 36.64 -10.55 2.62
N ARG A 126 36.03 -11.71 2.91
CA ARG A 126 36.78 -12.94 3.22
C ARG A 126 37.25 -13.61 1.93
N SER A 127 38.57 -13.81 1.78
CA SER A 127 39.15 -14.55 0.64
C SER A 127 38.89 -16.06 0.72
N GLU A 128 38.76 -16.59 1.93
CA GLU A 128 38.55 -18.02 2.17
C GLU A 128 37.07 -18.39 2.17
N ARG A 129 36.74 -19.41 1.38
CA ARG A 129 35.38 -19.90 1.19
C ARG A 129 34.95 -20.73 2.40
N THR A 130 34.09 -20.19 3.26
CA THR A 130 33.46 -20.98 4.33
C THR A 130 32.56 -22.07 3.73
N PRO A 131 32.53 -23.28 4.33
CA PRO A 131 31.66 -24.34 3.87
C PRO A 131 30.21 -23.90 3.87
N LYS A 132 29.46 -24.28 2.83
CA LYS A 132 28.03 -23.97 2.75
C LYS A 132 27.29 -24.69 3.89
N PRO A 133 26.16 -24.15 4.39
CA PRO A 133 25.27 -24.88 5.28
C PRO A 133 24.96 -26.26 4.69
N GLY A 134 25.23 -27.32 5.45
CA GLY A 134 25.09 -28.73 5.00
C GLY A 134 26.39 -29.47 4.65
N PHE A 135 27.56 -28.82 4.70
CA PHE A 135 28.85 -29.46 4.40
C PHE A 135 29.24 -30.61 5.34
N LEU A 136 28.80 -30.58 6.61
CA LEU A 136 29.16 -31.60 7.62
C LEU A 136 28.15 -32.75 7.71
N THR A 137 27.11 -32.74 6.89
CA THR A 137 26.01 -33.73 6.89
C THR A 137 25.97 -34.60 5.62
N SER A 138 27.05 -34.60 4.82
CA SER A 138 27.23 -35.49 3.66
C SER A 138 28.18 -36.64 3.97
#